data_AF-A0A235HYA1-F1
#
_entry.id   AF-A0A235HYA1-F1
#
_cell.length_a   1.000
_cell.length_b   1.000
_cell.length_c   1.000
_cell.angle_alpha   90.00
_cell.angle_beta   90.00
_cell.angle_gamma   90.00
#
_symmetry.space_group_name_H-M   'P 1'
#
loop_
_entity.id
_entity.type
_entity.pdbx_description
1 polymer ?
#
loop_
_entity_poly.entity_id
_entity_poly.type
_entity_poly.pdbx_seq_one_letter_code
_entity_poly.pdbx_strand_id
1 'polypeptide(L)' 'MTNKKLSDLVAEVSLKISEVYIHPEYQEIDSKGYESDATLGDAYQAMVDLNAQIEKKEKADGE' A
#
# COMPACT_ATOMS: atom_id res chain seq x y z
N MET A 1 0.86 -18.30 13.85
CA MET A 1 0.56 -17.08 13.06
C MET A 1 1.02 -15.90 13.88
N THR A 2 1.92 -15.09 13.36
CA THR A 2 2.40 -13.87 14.02
C THR A 2 1.22 -12.89 14.09
N ASN A 3 0.79 -12.54 15.29
CA ASN A 3 -0.35 -11.64 15.52
C ASN A 3 0.13 -10.19 15.29
N LYS A 4 0.46 -9.84 14.05
CA LYS A 4 0.89 -8.49 13.67
C LYS A 4 -0.28 -7.52 13.87
N LYS A 5 0.02 -6.27 14.25
CA LYS A 5 -1.01 -5.23 14.26
C LYS A 5 -1.49 -4.98 12.84
N LEU A 6 -2.72 -4.49 12.69
CA LEU A 6 -3.25 -4.19 11.37
C LEU A 6 -2.42 -3.10 10.67
N SER A 7 -1.95 -2.09 11.42
CA SER A 7 -1.03 -1.05 10.94
C SER A 7 0.26 -1.63 10.36
N ASP A 8 0.86 -2.63 11.02
CA ASP A 8 2.07 -3.31 10.51
C ASP A 8 1.81 -4.03 9.18
N LEU A 9 0.64 -4.65 9.03
CA LEU A 9 0.26 -5.34 7.80
C LEU A 9 0.04 -4.34 6.66
N VAL A 10 -0.61 -3.21 6.94
CA VAL A 10 -0.84 -2.16 5.95
C VAL A 10 0.48 -1.54 5.49
N ALA A 11 1.39 -1.24 6.41
CA ALA A 11 2.72 -0.74 6.08
C ALA A 11 3.53 -1.72 5.21
N GLU A 12 3.47 -3.02 5.51
CA GLU A 12 4.15 -4.06 4.71
C GLU A 12 3.62 -4.12 3.28
N VAL A 13 2.30 -4.01 3.09
CA VAL A 13 1.69 -3.99 1.75
C VAL A 13 2.09 -2.73 0.98
N SER A 14 2.08 -1.55 1.62
CA SER A 14 2.52 -0.30 0.97
C SER A 14 3.96 -0.38 0.46
N LEU A 15 4.86 -1.00 1.23
CA LEU A 15 6.25 -1.22 0.81
C LEU A 15 6.33 -2.14 -0.42
N LYS A 16 5.60 -3.26 -0.41
CA LYS A 16 5.55 -4.19 -1.56
C LYS A 16 4.98 -3.54 -2.81
N ILE A 17 3.96 -2.69 -2.67
CA ILE A 17 3.42 -1.91 -3.79
C ILE A 17 4.51 -0.99 -4.36
N SER A 18 5.25 -0.30 -3.50
CA SER A 18 6.38 0.54 -3.93
C SER A 18 7.48 -0.24 -4.65
N GLU A 19 7.81 -1.45 -4.18
CA GLU A 19 8.80 -2.32 -4.82
C GLU A 19 8.37 -2.75 -6.23
N VAL A 20 7.09 -3.08 -6.40
CA VAL A 20 6.52 -3.41 -7.72
C VAL A 20 6.57 -2.19 -8.65
N TYR A 21 6.22 -1.00 -8.15
CA TYR A 21 6.19 0.22 -8.97
C TYR A 21 7.54 0.54 -9.62
N ILE A 22 8.64 0.36 -8.87
CA ILE A 22 10.00 0.64 -9.36
C ILE A 22 10.61 -0.53 -10.15
N HIS A 23 9.91 -1.67 -10.25
CA HIS A 23 10.45 -2.86 -10.90
C HIS A 23 10.55 -2.63 -12.43
N PRO A 24 11.69 -2.97 -13.08
CA PRO A 24 11.88 -2.74 -14.51
C PRO A 24 10.81 -3.40 -15.39
N GLU A 25 10.39 -4.62 -15.04
CA GLU A 25 9.33 -5.34 -15.80
C GLU A 25 7.98 -4.62 -15.71
N TYR A 26 7.66 -4.04 -14.55
CA TYR A 26 6.44 -3.24 -14.41
C TYR A 26 6.51 -1.98 -15.27
N GLN A 27 7.64 -1.27 -15.25
CA GLN A 27 7.88 -0.10 -16.10
C GLN A 27 7.80 -0.44 -17.60
N GLU A 28 8.24 -1.63 -18.00
CA GLU A 28 8.10 -2.12 -19.38
C GLU A 28 6.64 -2.40 -19.77
N ILE A 29 5.84 -2.97 -18.87
CA ILE A 29 4.41 -3.21 -19.08
C ILE A 29 3.65 -1.88 -19.16
N ASP A 30 3.93 -0.95 -18.23
CA ASP A 30 3.33 0.38 -18.16
C ASP A 30 3.63 1.21 -19.42
N SER A 31 4.90 1.22 -19.86
CA SER A 31 5.33 1.92 -21.07
C SER A 31 4.77 1.35 -22.39
N LYS A 32 4.28 0.10 -22.37
CA LYS A 32 3.57 -0.51 -23.52
C LYS A 32 2.09 -0.11 -23.59
N GLY A 33 1.64 0.78 -22.72
CA GLY A 33 0.26 1.29 -22.71
C GLY A 33 -0.71 0.33 -22.02
N TYR A 34 -0.26 -0.38 -20.98
CA TYR A 34 -1.16 -1.11 -20.12
C TYR A 34 -2.05 -0.12 -19.34
N GLU A 35 -3.28 0.09 -19.82
CA GLU A 35 -4.27 0.90 -19.12
C GLU A 35 -5.06 0.01 -18.15
N SER A 36 -4.75 0.14 -16.86
CA SER A 36 -5.59 -0.37 -15.79
C SER A 36 -6.57 0.70 -15.34
N ASP A 37 -7.82 0.33 -15.06
CA ASP A 37 -8.82 1.24 -14.46
C ASP A 37 -8.38 1.79 -13.09
N ALA A 38 -7.43 1.10 -12.44
CA ALA A 38 -6.78 1.54 -11.21
C ALA A 38 -5.26 1.37 -11.33
N THR A 39 -4.51 2.44 -11.09
CA THR A 39 -3.06 2.41 -11.13
C THR A 39 -2.49 1.79 -9.86
N LEU A 40 -1.24 1.34 -9.93
CA LEU A 40 -0.52 0.91 -8.74
C LEU A 40 -0.32 2.08 -7.73
N GLY A 41 -0.29 3.31 -8.23
CA GLY A 41 -0.28 4.53 -7.40
C GLY A 41 -1.57 4.70 -6.59
N ASP A 42 -2.73 4.38 -7.17
CA ASP A 42 -4.02 4.42 -6.46
C ASP A 42 -4.04 3.40 -5.32
N ALA A 43 -3.49 2.20 -5.55
CA ALA A 43 -3.35 1.18 -4.51
C ALA A 43 -2.42 1.62 -3.38
N TYR A 44 -1.28 2.27 -3.71
CA TYR A 44 -0.37 2.81 -2.69
C TYR A 44 -1.06 3.87 -1.83
N GLN A 45 -1.73 4.85 -2.46
CA GLN A 45 -2.41 5.93 -1.75
C GLN A 45 -3.52 5.40 -0.83
N ALA A 46 -4.32 4.44 -1.31
CA ALA A 46 -5.36 3.81 -0.51
C ALA A 46 -4.81 3.12 0.76
N MET A 47 -3.64 2.48 0.66
CA MET A 47 -3.00 1.84 1.83
C MET A 47 -2.44 2.86 2.81
N VAL A 48 -1.86 3.97 2.34
CA VAL A 48 -1.40 5.07 3.21
C VAL A 48 -2.56 5.68 3.99
N ASP A 49 -3.68 5.96 3.31
CA ASP A 49 -4.87 6.56 3.93
C ASP A 49 -5.51 5.61 4.95
N LEU A 50 -5.56 4.31 4.64
CA LEU A 50 -6.03 3.28 5.55
C LEU A 50 -5.15 3.20 6.81
N ASN A 51 -3.82 3.22 6.66
CA ASN A 51 -2.90 3.19 7.78
C ASN A 51 -3.10 4.41 8.71
N ALA A 52 -3.26 5.60 8.12
CA ALA A 52 -3.47 6.82 8.89
C ALA A 52 -4.77 6.78 9.71
N GLN A 53 -5.84 6.16 9.20
CA GLN A 53 -7.08 5.97 9.95
C GLN A 53 -6.94 4.94 11.08
N ILE A 54 -6.25 3.83 10.81
CA ILE A 54 -5.97 2.79 11.81
C ILE A 54 -5.15 3.37 12.95
N GLU A 55 -4.05 4.06 12.66
CA GLU A 55 -3.19 4.67 13.68
C GLU A 55 -3.94 5.71 14.54
N LYS A 56 -4.83 6.50 13.93
CA LYS A 56 -5.69 7.43 14.68
C LYS A 56 -6.60 6.69 15.67
N LYS A 57 -7.20 5.58 15.24
CA LYS A 57 -8.08 4.78 16.08
C LYS A 57 -7.30 4.06 17.19
N GLU A 58 -6.17 3.45 16.87
CA GLU A 58 -5.31 2.76 17.84
C GLU A 58 -4.77 3.71 18.93
N LYS A 59 -4.53 4.99 18.60
CA LYS A 59 -4.14 6.01 19.59
C LYS A 59 -5.30 6.45 20.48
N ALA A 60 -6.52 6.50 19.95
CA ALA A 60 -7.71 6.90 20.69
C ALA A 60 -8.23 5.80 21.63
N ASP A 61 -8.07 4.52 21.27
CA ASP A 61 -8.50 3.37 22.09
C ASP A 61 -7.48 3.01 23.19
N GLY A 62 -6.32 3.69 23.23
CA GLY A 62 -5.24 3.49 24.20
C GLY A 62 -5.16 4.51 25.34
N GLU A 63 -6.05 5.51 25.36
CA GLU A 63 -6.27 6.47 26.45
C GLU A 63 -7.48 6.09 27.31
#